data_AF-A0A843GG01-F1
#
_entry.id   AF-A0A843GG01-F1
#
_cell.length_a   1.000
_cell.length_b   1.000
_cell.length_c   1.000
_cell.angle_alpha   90.00
_cell.angle_beta   90.00
_cell.angle_gamma   90.00
#
_symmetry.space_group_name_H-M   'P 1'
#
loop_
_entity.id
_entity.type
_entity.pdbx_description
1 polymer ?
#
loop_
_entity_poly.entity_id
_entity_poly.type
_entity_poly.pdbx_seq_one_letter_code
_entity_poly.pdbx_strand_id
1 'polypeptide(L)'
;YRLFSIVFMYGPTWEKRLDIQTSLRGLTESDLLQGAKHIYNHAYNPGTEPATGDLEELDAINEQNTQNYKRSKLDAYGALWDLLSIDVTKSFLDKFKDLFIKIIASGKPLLYVTEEDEEEEI
;
A
#
# COMPACT_ATOMS: atom_id res chain seq x y z
N TYR A 1 23.56 9.19 14.58
CA TYR A 1 23.47 7.88 13.90
C TYR A 1 22.03 7.35 13.77
N ARG A 2 21.13 7.58 14.75
CA ARG A 2 19.74 7.05 14.72
C ARG A 2 18.90 7.41 13.48
N LEU A 3 19.05 8.62 12.93
CA LEU A 3 18.37 9.04 11.70
C LEU A 3 18.70 8.10 10.53
N PHE A 4 19.99 7.92 10.27
CA PHE A 4 20.47 7.09 9.17
C PHE A 4 20.09 5.62 9.33
N SER A 5 20.08 5.09 10.57
CA SER A 5 19.61 3.72 10.80
C SER A 5 18.11 3.55 10.52
N ILE A 6 17.28 4.54 10.85
CA ILE A 6 15.85 4.48 10.53
C ILE A 6 15.63 4.50 9.02
N VAL A 7 16.34 5.38 8.31
CA VAL A 7 16.27 5.48 6.85
C VAL A 7 16.74 4.18 6.20
N PHE A 8 17.86 3.61 6.63
CA PHE A 8 18.42 2.39 6.03
C PHE A 8 17.55 1.16 6.28
N MET A 9 17.02 1.01 7.51
CA MET A 9 16.22 -0.17 7.87
C MET A 9 14.78 -0.13 7.34
N TYR A 10 14.15 1.06 7.31
CA TYR A 10 12.71 1.17 7.05
C TYR A 10 12.37 1.95 5.78
N GLY A 11 13.31 2.72 5.22
CA GLY A 11 13.11 3.51 4.00
C GLY A 11 12.74 2.66 2.78
N PRO A 12 13.53 1.62 2.42
CA PRO A 12 13.24 0.79 1.25
C PRO A 12 11.88 0.08 1.34
N THR A 13 11.49 -0.36 2.54
CA THR A 13 10.19 -0.99 2.76
C THR A 13 9.04 0.02 2.64
N TRP A 14 9.22 1.25 3.13
CA TRP A 14 8.24 2.31 2.97
C TRP A 14 8.06 2.69 1.50
N GLU A 15 9.15 2.88 0.77
CA GLU A 15 9.14 3.20 -0.66
C GLU A 15 8.35 2.16 -1.47
N LYS A 16 8.64 0.86 -1.26
CA LYS A 16 7.91 -0.21 -1.95
C LYS A 16 6.43 -0.25 -1.62
N ARG A 17 6.04 0.03 -0.37
CA ARG A 17 4.62 0.09 0.00
C ARG A 17 3.91 1.30 -0.61
N LEU A 18 4.60 2.44 -0.72
CA LEU A 18 4.07 3.63 -1.38
C LEU A 18 3.87 3.40 -2.88
N ASP A 19 4.83 2.74 -3.53
CA ASP A 19 4.77 2.35 -4.94
C ASP A 19 3.58 1.42 -5.22
N ILE A 20 3.36 0.42 -4.36
CA ILE A 20 2.20 -0.47 -4.42
C ILE A 20 0.90 0.31 -4.26
N GLN A 21 0.79 1.21 -3.27
CA GLN A 21 -0.41 2.02 -3.10
C GLN A 21 -0.69 2.94 -4.29
N THR A 22 0.37 3.50 -4.89
CA THR A 22 0.25 4.34 -6.09
C THR A 22 -0.26 3.52 -7.27
N SER A 23 0.30 2.32 -7.47
CA SER A 23 -0.15 1.38 -8.50
C SER A 23 -1.61 0.99 -8.31
N LEU A 24 -2.04 0.70 -7.07
CA LEU A 24 -3.42 0.33 -6.75
C LEU A 24 -4.42 1.46 -6.98
N ARG A 25 -4.03 2.72 -6.73
CA ARG A 25 -4.86 3.90 -7.04
C ARG A 25 -5.00 4.12 -8.54
N GLY A 26 -4.04 3.63 -9.34
CA GLY A 26 -4.06 3.69 -10.80
C GLY A 26 -4.84 2.57 -11.48
N LEU A 27 -5.30 1.55 -10.74
CA LEU A 27 -6.06 0.44 -11.31
C LEU A 27 -7.44 0.89 -11.79
N THR A 28 -7.84 0.38 -12.94
CA THR A 28 -9.19 0.61 -13.48
C THR A 28 -10.21 -0.32 -12.84
N GLU A 29 -11.50 0.01 -12.93
CA GLU A 29 -12.57 -0.87 -12.42
C GLU A 29 -12.53 -2.25 -13.10
N SER A 30 -12.13 -2.34 -14.38
CA SER A 30 -11.95 -3.63 -15.05
C SER A 30 -10.85 -4.48 -14.41
N ASP A 31 -9.73 -3.86 -14.04
CA ASP A 31 -8.60 -4.57 -13.43
C ASP A 31 -8.95 -5.08 -12.02
N LEU A 32 -9.79 -4.34 -11.29
CA LEU A 32 -10.27 -4.75 -9.97
C LEU A 32 -11.27 -5.90 -10.03
N LEU A 33 -12.04 -5.98 -11.12
CA LEU A 33 -13.04 -7.03 -11.33
C LEU A 33 -12.46 -8.29 -11.96
N GLN A 34 -11.34 -8.16 -12.67
CA GLN A 34 -10.65 -9.29 -13.28
C GLN A 34 -10.14 -10.23 -12.17
N GLY A 35 -10.82 -11.37 -12.04
CA GLY A 35 -10.40 -12.44 -11.15
C GLY A 35 -9.40 -13.37 -11.83
N ALA A 36 -9.13 -14.51 -11.21
CA ALA A 36 -8.28 -15.53 -11.80
C ALA A 36 -8.98 -16.21 -12.98
N LYS A 37 -8.26 -16.36 -14.09
CA LYS A 37 -8.65 -17.24 -15.19
C LYS A 37 -8.00 -18.61 -14.95
N HIS A 38 -8.80 -19.66 -14.92
CA HIS A 38 -8.31 -21.03 -14.85
C HIS A 38 -8.68 -21.75 -16.13
N ILE A 39 -7.70 -22.37 -16.76
CA ILE A 39 -7.88 -23.16 -17.97
C ILE A 39 -7.47 -24.59 -17.66
N TYR A 40 -8.38 -25.52 -17.91
CA TYR A 40 -8.15 -26.95 -17.82
C TYR A 40 -8.20 -27.56 -19.22
N ASN A 41 -7.07 -28.08 -19.67
CA ASN A 41 -6.88 -28.63 -21.00
C ASN A 41 -6.92 -30.15 -20.96
N HIS A 42 -7.74 -30.79 -21.83
CA HIS A 42 -7.75 -32.23 -22.00
C HIS A 42 -7.66 -32.62 -23.49
N ALA A 43 -6.59 -33.32 -23.89
CA ALA A 43 -6.38 -33.74 -25.28
C ALA A 43 -6.14 -35.25 -25.38
N TYR A 44 -7.03 -35.98 -26.07
CA TYR A 44 -6.93 -37.44 -26.22
C TYR A 44 -5.93 -37.90 -27.31
N ASN A 45 -5.49 -37.02 -28.21
CA ASN A 45 -4.42 -37.27 -29.20
C ASN A 45 -3.92 -35.92 -29.78
N PRO A 46 -3.14 -35.13 -29.03
CA PRO A 46 -2.67 -33.84 -29.52
C PRO A 46 -1.57 -34.03 -30.58
N GLY A 47 -1.76 -33.45 -31.77
CA GLY A 47 -0.72 -33.39 -32.81
C GLY A 47 0.44 -32.45 -32.46
N THR A 48 0.27 -31.63 -31.42
CA THR A 48 1.21 -30.67 -30.86
C THR A 48 0.98 -30.56 -29.35
N GLU A 49 2.03 -30.54 -28.55
CA GLU A 49 1.94 -30.52 -27.09
C GLU A 49 1.18 -29.27 -26.59
N PRO A 50 0.14 -29.43 -25.74
CA PRO A 50 -0.61 -28.29 -25.22
C PRO A 50 0.25 -27.47 -24.25
N ALA A 51 0.48 -26.19 -24.56
CA ALA A 51 1.21 -25.27 -23.70
C ALA A 51 0.35 -24.86 -22.49
N THR A 52 0.92 -24.86 -21.28
CA THR A 52 0.23 -24.45 -20.03
C THR A 52 0.75 -23.13 -19.45
N GLY A 53 1.64 -22.45 -20.19
CA GLY A 53 2.27 -21.20 -19.74
C GLY A 53 1.39 -19.96 -19.89
N ASP A 54 0.36 -20.03 -20.74
CA ASP A 54 -0.49 -18.90 -21.08
C ASP A 54 -1.92 -19.12 -20.61
N LEU A 55 -2.56 -18.03 -20.18
CA LEU A 55 -3.98 -18.00 -19.80
C LEU A 55 -4.90 -17.79 -21.01
N GLU A 56 -4.38 -17.96 -22.22
CA GLU A 56 -5.15 -17.86 -23.45
C GLU A 56 -5.74 -19.21 -23.85
N GLU A 57 -6.88 -19.16 -24.51
CA GLU A 57 -7.57 -20.38 -24.99
C GLU A 57 -6.76 -21.00 -26.13
N LEU A 58 -6.74 -22.32 -26.22
CA LEU A 58 -5.88 -23.03 -27.16
C LEU A 58 -6.73 -23.60 -28.29
N ASP A 59 -6.55 -23.05 -29.49
CA ASP A 59 -7.36 -23.37 -30.68
C ASP A 59 -7.26 -24.84 -31.14
N ALA A 60 -6.21 -25.57 -30.72
CA ALA A 60 -5.88 -26.91 -31.22
C ALA A 60 -6.25 -28.07 -30.26
N ILE A 61 -7.05 -27.82 -29.22
CA ILE A 61 -7.41 -28.84 -28.22
C ILE A 61 -8.85 -29.34 -28.42
N ASN A 62 -9.04 -30.66 -28.41
CA ASN A 62 -10.36 -31.29 -28.60
C ASN A 62 -11.35 -30.99 -27.48
N GLU A 63 -10.88 -30.80 -26.24
CA GLU A 63 -11.71 -30.45 -25.09
C GLU A 63 -10.97 -29.49 -24.15
N GLN A 64 -11.46 -28.27 -24.04
CA GLN A 64 -10.91 -27.23 -23.16
C GLN A 64 -12.02 -26.71 -22.25
N ASN A 65 -11.82 -26.84 -20.94
CA ASN A 65 -12.73 -26.28 -19.95
C ASN A 65 -12.11 -25.01 -19.37
N THR A 66 -12.72 -23.86 -19.68
CA THR A 66 -12.27 -22.55 -19.18
C THR A 66 -13.19 -22.08 -18.06
N GLN A 67 -12.60 -21.72 -16.93
CA GLN A 67 -13.30 -21.09 -15.82
C GLN A 67 -12.79 -19.67 -15.64
N ASN A 68 -13.59 -18.71 -16.10
CA ASN A 68 -13.32 -17.29 -15.93
C ASN A 68 -13.97 -16.80 -14.63
N TYR A 69 -13.15 -16.58 -13.59
CA TYR A 69 -13.66 -15.99 -12.34
C TYR A 69 -13.68 -14.46 -12.46
N LYS A 70 -14.84 -13.86 -12.21
CA LYS A 70 -14.99 -12.41 -12.08
C LYS A 70 -15.42 -12.10 -10.65
N ARG A 71 -14.66 -11.24 -9.96
CA ARG A 71 -15.03 -10.81 -8.61
C ARG A 71 -16.28 -9.94 -8.68
N SER A 72 -17.12 -10.03 -7.65
CA SER A 72 -18.25 -9.10 -7.53
C SER A 72 -17.72 -7.68 -7.28
N LYS A 73 -18.44 -6.67 -7.77
CA LYS A 73 -18.06 -5.26 -7.55
C LYS A 73 -17.87 -4.96 -6.06
N LEU A 74 -18.80 -5.40 -5.23
CA LEU A 74 -18.77 -5.15 -3.79
C LEU A 74 -17.53 -5.74 -3.12
N ASP A 75 -17.17 -6.98 -3.47
CA ASP A 75 -16.01 -7.68 -2.92
C ASP A 75 -14.69 -7.02 -3.39
N ALA A 76 -14.60 -6.65 -4.67
CA ALA A 76 -13.46 -5.95 -5.23
C ALA A 76 -13.23 -4.57 -4.56
N TYR A 77 -14.30 -3.78 -4.38
CA TYR A 77 -14.21 -2.50 -3.69
C TYR A 77 -13.93 -2.65 -2.19
N GLY A 78 -14.44 -3.71 -1.54
CA GLY A 78 -14.15 -4.01 -0.14
C GLY A 78 -12.66 -4.29 0.10
N ALA A 79 -12.04 -5.10 -0.74
CA ALA A 79 -10.61 -5.39 -0.67
C ALA A 79 -9.74 -4.14 -0.94
N LEU A 80 -10.13 -3.30 -1.91
CA LEU A 80 -9.43 -2.05 -2.19
C LEU A 80 -9.54 -1.08 -1.02
N TRP A 81 -10.72 -0.98 -0.41
CA TRP A 81 -10.96 -0.10 0.72
C TRP A 81 -10.08 -0.45 1.92
N ASP A 82 -9.99 -1.74 2.28
CA ASP A 82 -9.15 -2.20 3.38
C ASP A 82 -7.68 -1.81 3.14
N LEU A 83 -7.20 -2.00 1.91
CA LEU A 83 -5.82 -1.67 1.52
C LEU A 83 -5.55 -0.16 1.48
N LEU A 84 -6.53 0.64 1.04
CA LEU A 84 -6.45 2.10 1.02
C LEU A 84 -6.52 2.72 2.41
N SER A 85 -7.22 2.06 3.35
CA SER A 85 -7.39 2.52 4.73
C SER A 85 -6.08 2.51 5.53
N ILE A 86 -5.07 1.77 5.06
CA ILE A 86 -3.76 1.67 5.72
C ILE A 86 -2.91 2.91 5.40
N ASP A 87 -2.64 3.71 6.43
CA ASP A 87 -1.71 4.85 6.34
C ASP A 87 -0.26 4.39 6.49
N VAL A 88 0.38 4.14 5.36
CA VAL A 88 1.78 3.69 5.30
C VAL A 88 2.76 4.79 5.72
N THR A 89 2.43 6.04 5.42
CA THR A 89 3.32 7.20 5.62
C THR A 89 3.42 7.55 7.09
N LYS A 90 2.28 7.56 7.81
CA LYS A 90 2.28 7.79 9.25
C LYS A 90 3.09 6.75 10.01
N SER A 91 2.96 5.47 9.63
CA SER A 91 3.74 4.40 10.29
C SER A 91 5.26 4.57 10.14
N PHE A 92 5.71 5.19 9.05
CA PHE A 92 7.11 5.48 8.81
C PHE A 92 7.55 6.75 9.54
N LEU A 93 6.77 7.83 9.46
CA LEU A 93 7.04 9.10 10.14
C LEU A 93 7.05 8.96 11.66
N ASP A 94 6.22 8.08 12.22
CA ASP A 94 6.18 7.82 13.65
C ASP A 94 7.52 7.30 14.20
N LYS A 95 8.33 6.63 13.37
CA LYS A 95 9.69 6.19 13.74
C LYS A 95 10.66 7.35 13.94
N PHE A 96 10.37 8.52 13.37
CA PHE A 96 11.19 9.73 13.50
C PHE A 96 10.76 10.58 14.71
N LYS A 97 9.62 10.33 15.34
CA LYS A 97 9.14 11.11 16.50
C LYS A 97 10.17 11.19 17.63
N ASP A 98 10.89 10.11 17.87
CA ASP A 98 11.93 10.04 18.91
C ASP A 98 13.19 10.85 18.59
N LEU A 99 13.34 11.30 17.35
CA LEU A 99 14.44 12.17 16.93
C LEU A 99 14.13 13.65 17.18
N PHE A 100 12.86 14.01 17.34
CA PHE A 100 12.45 15.38 17.62
C PHE A 100 12.52 15.62 19.13
N ILE A 101 13.45 16.49 19.54
CA ILE A 101 13.54 16.93 20.93
C ILE A 101 12.27 17.73 21.25
N LYS A 102 11.49 17.29 22.24
CA LYS A 102 10.40 18.07 22.83
C LYS A 102 10.99 19.14 23.73
N ILE A 103 11.65 20.16 23.18
CA ILE A 103 12.06 21.32 23.97
C ILE A 103 10.81 22.17 24.17
N ILE A 104 10.01 21.85 25.20
CA ILE A 104 9.32 22.91 25.92
C ILE A 104 10.41 23.51 26.80
N ALA A 105 10.73 24.79 26.59
CA ALA A 105 11.73 25.49 27.37
C ALA A 105 11.29 25.60 28.85
N SER A 106 11.40 24.51 29.61
CA SER A 106 10.90 24.37 30.99
C SER A 106 11.87 24.94 32.04
N GLY A 107 12.59 26.01 31.73
CA GLY A 107 13.60 26.52 32.67
C GLY A 107 14.22 27.87 32.37
N LYS A 108 13.72 28.61 31.37
CA LYS A 108 14.09 30.02 31.22
C LYS A 108 12.90 30.87 31.67
N PRO A 109 13.07 31.79 32.63
CA PRO A 109 12.03 32.76 32.94
C PRO A 109 11.71 33.54 31.67
N LEU A 110 10.43 33.83 31.46
CA LEU A 110 9.98 34.72 30.39
C LEU A 110 10.61 36.09 30.68
N LEU A 111 11.49 36.55 29.79
CA LEU A 111 12.26 37.79 29.97
C LEU A 111 11.51 39.03 29.47
N TYR A 112 10.26 38.88 29.04
CA TYR A 112 9.43 40.00 28.66
C TYR A 112 8.46 40.29 29.80
N VAL A 113 8.54 41.53 30.31
CA VAL A 113 7.53 42.10 31.21
C VAL A 113 6.27 42.29 30.37
N THR A 114 5.17 41.70 30.81
CA THR A 114 3.85 42.06 30.29
C THR A 114 3.35 43.29 31.03
N GLU A 115 2.66 44.20 30.35
CA GLU A 115 2.15 45.47 30.92
C GLU A 115 1.25 45.26 32.17
N GLU A 116 0.85 44.02 32.47
CA GLU A 116 0.11 43.61 33.68
C GLU A 116 0.98 43.55 34.95
N ASP A 117 2.31 43.46 34.85
CA ASP A 117 3.22 43.37 36.02
C ASP A 117 3.60 44.74 36.61
N GLU A 118 3.20 45.86 35.98
CA GLU A 118 3.51 47.22 36.47
C GLU A 118 2.49 47.75 37.51
N GLU A 119 1.36 47.07 37.71
CA GLU A 119 0.28 47.55 38.61
C GLU A 119 0.39 47.04 40.07
N GLU A 120 1.31 46.14 40.40
CA GLU A 120 1.44 45.56 41.76
C GLU A 120 2.46 46.26 42.70
N GLU A 121 3.13 47.34 42.28
CA GLU A 121 3.95 48.16 43.19
C GLU A 121 3.36 49.57 43.43
N ILE A 122 2.38 49.67 44.33
CA ILE A 122 2.05 50.89 45.11
C ILE A 122 1.80 50.53 46.58
#